data_AF-F6DSL5-F1
#
_entry.id   AF-F6DSL5-F1
#
_cell.length_a   1.000
_cell.length_b   1.000
_cell.length_c   1.000
_cell.angle_alpha   90.00
_cell.angle_beta   90.00
_cell.angle_gamma   90.00
#
_symmetry.space_group_name_H-M   'P 1'
#
loop_
_entity.id
_entity.type
_entity.pdbx_description
1 polymer ?
#
loop_
_entity_poly.entity_id
_entity_poly.type
_entity_poly.pdbx_seq_one_letter_code
_entity_poly.pdbx_strand_id
1 'polypeptide(L)'
;MRLSASVYERTGDDTLSASMYNFVIGACLLLGFAVTAFTAFTFADLQLTILHYVGYLVSSIAGIIISSKSKSAVVSFLGYMMVVVPFGVILGPALNPLAPGLIHQAAVITGAITGTMLIFSTAFPSFFAGLGRVLLIGLIGLVVANVITWVMGIHPTILSWISAVLFSLYIGYDWYRAQNIPFTMDNAVDVCVSLYLDIINLFLSILRILSDD
;
A
#
# COMPACT_ATOMS: atom_id res chain seq x y z
N MET A 1 -5.35 9.52 9.16
CA MET A 1 -6.42 8.69 9.74
C MET A 1 -6.09 7.25 9.44
N ARG A 2 -5.60 6.47 10.40
CA ARG A 2 -5.32 5.04 10.18
C ARG A 2 -6.52 4.20 10.61
N LEU A 3 -7.01 3.40 9.68
CA LEU A 3 -8.02 2.37 9.89
C LEU A 3 -7.27 1.04 10.00
N SER A 4 -7.00 0.52 11.21
CA SER A 4 -6.60 -0.90 11.36
C SER A 4 -6.66 -1.47 12.79
N ALA A 5 -7.37 -0.85 13.73
CA ALA A 5 -7.63 -1.53 15.01
C ALA A 5 -8.56 -2.73 14.80
N SER A 6 -9.62 -2.62 13.99
CA SER A 6 -10.65 -3.67 13.90
C SER A 6 -10.20 -4.98 13.26
N VAL A 7 -9.52 -4.96 12.10
CA VAL A 7 -9.19 -6.20 11.35
C VAL A 7 -8.19 -7.06 12.11
N TYR A 8 -7.14 -6.43 12.64
CA TYR A 8 -6.06 -7.17 13.30
C TYR A 8 -6.32 -7.49 14.77
N GLU A 9 -7.49 -7.11 15.27
CA GLU A 9 -8.03 -7.53 16.56
C GLU A 9 -9.09 -8.65 16.40
N ARG A 10 -9.39 -9.09 15.17
CA ARG A 10 -10.39 -10.15 14.92
C ARG A 10 -9.93 -11.46 15.55
N THR A 11 -10.86 -12.12 16.24
CA THR A 11 -10.71 -13.46 16.80
C THR A 11 -11.72 -14.41 16.15
N GLY A 12 -11.37 -15.69 16.09
CA GLY A 12 -12.20 -16.71 15.44
C GLY A 12 -11.37 -17.90 14.96
N ASP A 13 -12.05 -18.88 14.36
CA ASP A 13 -11.40 -20.08 13.84
C ASP A 13 -10.86 -19.85 12.42
N ASP A 14 -9.78 -20.56 12.11
CA ASP A 14 -9.22 -20.62 10.76
C ASP A 14 -10.17 -21.40 9.85
N THR A 15 -10.55 -20.77 8.74
CA THR A 15 -11.39 -21.41 7.70
C THR A 15 -10.57 -21.82 6.48
N LEU A 16 -9.35 -21.30 6.36
CA LEU A 16 -8.39 -21.59 5.30
C LEU A 16 -7.10 -22.16 5.88
N SER A 17 -6.39 -22.95 5.09
CA SER A 17 -5.01 -23.30 5.41
C SER A 17 -4.10 -22.08 5.25
N ALA A 18 -2.98 -22.05 5.99
CA ALA A 18 -2.00 -20.96 5.90
C ALA A 18 -1.50 -20.71 4.47
N SER A 19 -1.27 -21.79 3.70
CA SER A 19 -0.85 -21.68 2.30
C SER A 19 -1.91 -21.05 1.40
N MET A 20 -3.18 -21.41 1.59
CA MET A 20 -4.29 -20.83 0.83
C MET A 20 -4.49 -19.36 1.19
N TYR A 21 -4.43 -19.03 2.48
CA TYR A 21 -4.51 -17.65 2.96
C TYR A 21 -3.43 -16.76 2.36
N ASN A 22 -2.16 -17.19 2.42
CA ASN A 22 -1.03 -16.46 1.84
C ASN A 22 -1.15 -16.36 0.30
N PHE A 23 -1.66 -17.42 -0.36
CA PHE A 23 -1.91 -17.39 -1.79
C PHE A 23 -2.96 -16.35 -2.18
N VAL A 24 -4.08 -16.29 -1.43
CA VAL A 24 -5.13 -15.27 -1.65
C VAL A 24 -4.55 -13.87 -1.48
N ILE A 25 -3.72 -13.63 -0.45
CA ILE A 25 -3.06 -12.34 -0.27
C ILE A 25 -2.21 -12.00 -1.50
N GLY A 26 -1.34 -12.91 -1.93
CA GLY A 26 -0.49 -12.71 -3.10
C GLY A 26 -1.29 -12.46 -4.39
N ALA A 27 -2.34 -13.25 -4.63
CA ALA A 27 -3.20 -13.11 -5.81
C ALA A 27 -3.94 -11.77 -5.83
N CYS A 28 -4.49 -11.33 -4.70
CA CYS A 28 -5.15 -10.04 -4.58
C CYS A 28 -4.18 -8.87 -4.79
N LEU A 29 -2.95 -8.95 -4.25
CA LEU A 29 -1.91 -7.93 -4.48
C LEU A 29 -1.52 -7.86 -5.97
N LEU A 30 -1.23 -9.00 -6.60
CA LEU A 30 -0.88 -9.06 -8.02
C LEU A 30 -2.00 -8.51 -8.90
N LEU A 31 -3.25 -8.85 -8.59
CA LEU A 31 -4.41 -8.31 -9.29
C LEU A 31 -4.53 -6.79 -9.09
N GLY A 32 -4.31 -6.29 -7.88
CA GLY A 32 -4.28 -4.86 -7.61
C GLY A 32 -3.24 -4.13 -8.43
N PHE A 33 -2.00 -4.62 -8.44
CA PHE A 33 -0.94 -4.02 -9.26
C PHE A 33 -1.23 -4.08 -10.76
N ALA A 34 -1.80 -5.18 -11.25
CA ALA A 34 -2.21 -5.31 -12.64
C ALA A 34 -3.31 -4.31 -13.01
N VAL A 35 -4.32 -4.14 -12.15
CA VAL A 35 -5.40 -3.17 -12.36
C VAL A 35 -4.85 -1.75 -12.29
N THR A 36 -3.98 -1.43 -11.33
CA THR A 36 -3.32 -0.13 -11.23
C THR A 36 -2.49 0.20 -12.46
N ALA A 37 -1.70 -0.76 -12.97
CA ALA A 37 -0.93 -0.57 -14.18
C ALA A 37 -1.84 -0.38 -15.41
N PHE A 38 -2.91 -1.17 -15.52
CA PHE A 38 -3.89 -1.06 -16.60
C PHE A 38 -4.60 0.29 -16.60
N THR A 39 -5.08 0.77 -15.45
CA THR A 39 -5.76 2.07 -15.35
C THR A 39 -4.76 3.21 -15.53
N ALA A 40 -3.55 3.12 -14.97
CA ALA A 40 -2.51 4.12 -15.20
C ALA A 40 -2.15 4.25 -16.68
N PHE A 41 -2.04 3.14 -17.41
CA PHE A 41 -1.82 3.15 -18.86
C PHE A 41 -3.03 3.74 -19.61
N THR A 42 -4.24 3.31 -19.28
CA THR A 42 -5.48 3.74 -19.96
C THR A 42 -5.72 5.24 -19.81
N PHE A 43 -5.37 5.82 -18.66
CA PHE A 43 -5.61 7.21 -18.33
C PHE A 43 -4.33 8.06 -18.34
N ALA A 44 -3.26 7.62 -19.02
CA ALA A 44 -1.96 8.30 -19.02
C ALA A 44 -2.04 9.77 -19.52
N ASP A 45 -2.89 10.05 -20.49
CA ASP A 45 -3.07 11.38 -21.08
C ASP A 45 -4.19 12.21 -20.42
N LEU A 46 -4.77 11.71 -19.32
CA LEU A 46 -5.85 12.39 -18.61
C LEU A 46 -5.34 13.69 -17.97
N GLN A 47 -5.98 14.82 -18.29
CA GLN A 47 -5.71 16.09 -17.62
C GLN A 47 -6.39 16.09 -16.25
N LEU A 48 -5.57 15.95 -15.19
CA LEU A 48 -6.07 15.92 -13.83
C LEU A 48 -6.66 17.28 -13.42
N THR A 49 -7.86 17.23 -12.86
CA THR A 49 -8.54 18.36 -12.23
C THR A 49 -8.74 18.09 -10.76
N ILE A 50 -9.07 19.12 -9.98
CA ILE A 50 -9.36 18.95 -8.54
C ILE A 50 -10.44 17.90 -8.26
N LEU A 51 -11.41 17.72 -9.17
CA LEU A 51 -12.45 16.71 -9.04
C LEU A 51 -11.87 15.28 -9.06
N HIS A 52 -10.83 15.02 -9.84
CA HIS A 52 -10.19 13.70 -9.88
C HIS A 52 -9.48 13.40 -8.56
N TYR A 53 -8.74 14.36 -8.00
CA TYR A 53 -8.09 14.20 -6.70
C TYR A 53 -9.11 14.01 -5.56
N VAL A 54 -10.18 14.80 -5.54
CA VAL A 54 -11.28 14.64 -4.57
C VAL A 54 -11.97 13.29 -4.74
N GLY A 55 -12.26 12.88 -5.99
CA GLY A 55 -12.87 11.60 -6.31
C GLY A 55 -12.00 10.42 -5.85
N TYR A 56 -10.70 10.48 -6.10
CA TYR A 56 -9.73 9.51 -5.60
C TYR A 56 -9.75 9.42 -4.07
N LEU A 57 -9.69 10.57 -3.37
CA LEU A 57 -9.70 10.59 -1.90
C LEU A 57 -11.00 10.01 -1.33
N VAL A 58 -12.15 10.45 -1.84
CA VAL A 58 -13.46 9.98 -1.39
C VAL A 58 -13.62 8.49 -1.66
N SER A 59 -13.30 8.03 -2.87
CA SER A 59 -13.40 6.61 -3.24
C SER A 59 -12.48 5.74 -2.39
N SER A 60 -11.23 6.17 -2.18
CA SER A 60 -10.26 5.40 -1.39
C SER A 60 -10.67 5.32 0.08
N ILE A 61 -11.14 6.43 0.67
CA ILE A 61 -11.64 6.44 2.05
C ILE A 61 -12.87 5.54 2.17
N ALA A 62 -13.83 5.65 1.25
CA ALA A 62 -15.02 4.81 1.23
C ALA A 62 -14.65 3.32 1.08
N GLY A 63 -13.72 2.99 0.18
CA GLY A 63 -13.23 1.63 -0.05
C GLY A 63 -12.60 1.02 1.19
N ILE A 64 -11.72 1.76 1.89
CA ILE A 64 -11.10 1.29 3.13
C ILE A 64 -12.16 1.10 4.23
N ILE A 65 -13.14 2.00 4.36
CA ILE A 65 -14.23 1.85 5.33
C ILE A 65 -15.09 0.62 5.03
N ILE A 66 -15.44 0.40 3.76
CA ILE A 66 -16.23 -0.77 3.32
C ILE A 66 -15.47 -2.06 3.64
N SER A 67 -14.18 -2.13 3.29
CA SER A 67 -13.35 -3.30 3.58
C SER A 67 -13.24 -3.57 5.07
N SER A 68 -12.81 -2.57 5.85
CA SER A 68 -12.55 -2.72 7.28
C SER A 68 -13.78 -3.06 8.15
N LYS A 69 -15.00 -2.79 7.67
CA LYS A 69 -16.25 -3.08 8.39
C LYS A 69 -16.97 -4.33 7.88
N SER A 70 -16.61 -4.81 6.69
CA SER A 70 -17.23 -5.96 6.09
C SER A 70 -16.82 -7.25 6.82
N LYS A 71 -17.69 -8.26 6.72
CA LYS A 71 -17.39 -9.65 7.08
C LYS A 71 -17.43 -10.58 5.86
N SER A 72 -17.70 -10.01 4.69
CA SER A 72 -17.84 -10.71 3.42
C SER A 72 -16.64 -10.35 2.54
N ALA A 73 -15.86 -11.37 2.17
CA ALA A 73 -14.67 -11.20 1.34
C ALA A 73 -14.98 -10.49 0.01
N VAL A 74 -16.16 -10.72 -0.57
CA VAL A 74 -16.58 -10.05 -1.82
C VAL A 74 -16.76 -8.55 -1.62
N VAL A 75 -17.39 -8.15 -0.52
CA VAL A 75 -17.63 -6.73 -0.21
C VAL A 75 -16.30 -6.05 0.14
N SER A 76 -15.42 -6.74 0.87
CA SER A 76 -14.07 -6.27 1.17
C SER A 76 -13.23 -6.10 -0.10
N PHE A 77 -13.38 -7.02 -1.05
CA PHE A 77 -12.70 -6.96 -2.34
C PHE A 77 -13.21 -5.80 -3.21
N LEU A 78 -14.51 -5.51 -3.18
CA LEU A 78 -15.05 -4.30 -3.82
C LEU A 78 -14.49 -3.03 -3.18
N GLY A 79 -14.40 -2.99 -1.84
CA GLY A 79 -13.75 -1.90 -1.11
C GLY A 79 -12.28 -1.72 -1.52
N TYR A 80 -11.55 -2.81 -1.70
CA TYR A 80 -10.19 -2.79 -2.22
C TYR A 80 -10.10 -2.21 -3.64
N MET A 81 -10.98 -2.62 -4.56
CA MET A 81 -11.01 -2.08 -5.93
C MET A 81 -11.32 -0.58 -5.97
N MET A 82 -12.10 -0.07 -5.02
CA MET A 82 -12.37 1.37 -4.86
C MET A 82 -11.13 2.19 -4.42
N VAL A 83 -10.07 1.52 -3.95
CA VAL A 83 -8.75 2.12 -3.69
C VAL A 83 -7.86 2.00 -4.91
N VAL A 84 -7.76 0.78 -5.48
CA VAL A 84 -6.85 0.43 -6.57
C VAL A 84 -7.15 1.21 -7.86
N VAL A 85 -8.41 1.19 -8.31
CA VAL A 85 -8.78 1.77 -9.61
C VAL A 85 -8.55 3.28 -9.64
N PRO A 86 -9.06 4.08 -8.68
CA PRO A 86 -8.85 5.53 -8.70
C PRO A 86 -7.39 5.92 -8.47
N PHE A 87 -6.64 5.12 -7.70
CA PHE A 87 -5.21 5.36 -7.54
C PHE A 87 -4.47 5.27 -8.88
N GLY A 88 -4.73 4.21 -9.67
CA GLY A 88 -4.11 4.10 -10.99
C GLY A 88 -4.52 5.20 -11.96
N VAL A 89 -5.77 5.69 -11.89
CA VAL A 89 -6.21 6.87 -12.67
C VAL A 89 -5.39 8.13 -12.36
N ILE A 90 -5.09 8.38 -11.08
CA ILE A 90 -4.24 9.52 -10.67
C ILE A 90 -2.77 9.26 -11.02
N LEU A 91 -2.32 8.02 -10.90
CA LEU A 91 -0.93 7.64 -11.14
C LEU A 91 -0.54 7.77 -12.62
N GLY A 92 -1.43 7.43 -13.55
CA GLY A 92 -1.16 7.45 -15.00
C GLY A 92 -0.53 8.77 -15.48
N PRO A 93 -1.22 9.92 -15.35
CA PRO A 93 -0.68 11.22 -15.75
C PRO A 93 0.60 11.61 -15.00
N ALA A 94 0.77 11.18 -13.75
CA ALA A 94 1.98 11.44 -12.97
C ALA A 94 3.20 10.65 -13.50
N LEU A 95 2.97 9.47 -14.08
CA LEU A 95 4.02 8.63 -14.66
C LEU A 95 4.30 8.94 -16.13
N ASN A 96 3.33 9.49 -16.87
CA ASN A 96 3.43 9.78 -18.30
C ASN A 96 4.70 10.55 -18.73
N PRO A 97 5.18 11.58 -18.00
CA PRO A 97 6.41 12.28 -18.38
C PRO A 97 7.71 11.52 -18.07
N LEU A 98 7.66 10.41 -17.33
CA LEU A 98 8.84 9.67 -16.90
C LEU A 98 9.24 8.60 -17.92
N ALA A 99 10.54 8.32 -18.00
CA ALA A 99 11.04 7.24 -18.86
C ALA A 99 10.50 5.87 -18.40
N PRO A 100 9.97 5.02 -19.30
CA PRO A 100 9.46 3.69 -18.95
C PRO A 100 10.49 2.80 -18.22
N GLY A 101 11.77 2.96 -18.54
CA GLY A 101 12.86 2.24 -17.87
C GLY A 101 12.97 2.56 -16.39
N LEU A 102 12.72 3.82 -16.00
CA LEU A 102 12.76 4.29 -14.61
C LEU A 102 11.59 3.69 -13.81
N ILE A 103 10.39 3.70 -14.40
CA ILE A 103 9.20 3.08 -13.82
C ILE A 103 9.42 1.58 -13.58
N HIS A 104 9.95 0.87 -14.59
CA HIS A 104 10.27 -0.55 -14.49
C HIS A 104 11.34 -0.82 -13.40
N GLN A 105 12.41 -0.04 -13.36
CA GLN A 105 13.45 -0.17 -12.35
C GLN A 105 12.91 0.05 -10.93
N ALA A 106 12.08 1.07 -10.73
CA ALA A 106 11.42 1.32 -9.45
C ALA A 106 10.52 0.15 -9.03
N ALA A 107 9.76 -0.43 -9.97
CA ALA A 107 8.92 -1.59 -9.71
C ALA A 107 9.72 -2.83 -9.30
N VAL A 108 10.84 -3.12 -9.99
CA VAL A 108 11.73 -4.25 -9.66
C VAL A 108 12.36 -4.09 -8.27
N ILE A 109 12.88 -2.91 -7.96
CA ILE A 109 13.48 -2.62 -6.64
C ILE A 109 12.41 -2.75 -5.54
N THR A 110 11.22 -2.20 -5.78
CA THR A 110 10.10 -2.31 -4.83
C THR A 110 9.75 -3.78 -4.58
N GLY A 111 9.59 -4.59 -5.63
CA GLY A 111 9.30 -6.02 -5.49
C GLY A 111 10.39 -6.77 -4.73
N ALA A 112 11.67 -6.47 -4.97
CA ALA A 112 12.79 -7.07 -4.26
C ALA A 112 12.80 -6.71 -2.76
N ILE A 113 12.54 -5.44 -2.42
CA ILE A 113 12.44 -4.98 -1.02
C ILE A 113 11.22 -5.64 -0.36
N THR A 114 10.06 -5.65 -1.01
CA THR A 114 8.86 -6.31 -0.51
C THR A 114 9.15 -7.77 -0.20
N GLY A 115 9.67 -8.55 -1.17
CA GLY A 115 10.00 -9.96 -0.97
C GLY A 115 10.97 -10.18 0.20
N THR A 116 11.99 -9.34 0.31
CA THR A 116 12.95 -9.39 1.43
C THR A 116 12.27 -9.12 2.77
N MET A 117 11.39 -8.13 2.86
CA MET A 117 10.67 -7.80 4.09
C MET A 117 9.67 -8.87 4.49
N LEU A 118 9.00 -9.55 3.55
CA LEU A 118 8.13 -10.69 3.86
C LEU A 118 8.92 -11.86 4.44
N ILE A 119 10.08 -12.19 3.85
CA ILE A 119 10.98 -13.24 4.35
C ILE A 119 11.52 -12.85 5.74
N PHE A 120 12.01 -11.62 5.89
CA PHE A 120 12.58 -11.13 7.14
C PHE A 120 11.54 -11.09 8.26
N SER A 121 10.32 -10.65 7.96
CA SER A 121 9.20 -10.66 8.92
C SER A 121 8.81 -12.05 9.37
N THR A 122 8.78 -13.03 8.45
CA THR A 122 8.50 -14.42 8.77
C THR A 122 9.62 -15.05 9.61
N ALA A 123 10.88 -14.73 9.33
CA ALA A 123 12.04 -15.27 10.04
C ALA A 123 12.26 -14.63 11.42
N PHE A 124 11.93 -13.34 11.58
CA PHE A 124 12.18 -12.57 12.82
C PHE A 124 10.92 -11.82 13.31
N PRO A 125 9.82 -12.53 13.62
CA PRO A 125 8.53 -11.91 13.96
C PRO A 125 8.58 -11.06 15.23
N SER A 126 9.46 -11.40 16.19
CA SER A 126 9.62 -10.65 17.44
C SER A 126 10.11 -9.20 17.23
N PHE A 127 10.92 -8.97 16.19
CA PHE A 127 11.35 -7.61 15.82
C PHE A 127 10.15 -6.75 15.43
N PHE A 128 9.26 -7.30 14.59
CA PHE A 128 8.10 -6.58 14.05
C PHE A 128 7.01 -6.35 15.09
N ALA A 129 6.83 -7.26 16.06
CA ALA A 129 5.85 -7.10 17.12
C ALA A 129 5.92 -5.75 17.86
N GLY A 130 7.13 -5.22 18.07
CA GLY A 130 7.37 -3.97 18.79
C GLY A 130 7.21 -2.69 17.96
N LEU A 131 7.07 -2.78 16.64
CA LEU A 131 7.22 -1.62 15.74
C LEU A 131 5.98 -0.74 15.61
N GLY A 132 4.79 -1.22 15.97
CA GLY A 132 3.53 -0.55 15.64
C GLY A 132 3.45 0.93 16.05
N ARG A 133 3.83 1.25 17.30
CA ARG A 133 3.82 2.65 17.79
C ARG A 133 4.87 3.52 17.11
N VAL A 134 6.09 3.00 16.94
CA VAL A 134 7.21 3.72 16.32
C VAL A 134 6.86 4.07 14.88
N LEU A 135 6.38 3.08 14.13
CA LEU A 135 6.01 3.30 12.74
C LEU A 135 4.81 4.27 12.64
N LEU A 136 3.86 4.28 13.59
CA LEU A 136 2.72 5.20 13.58
C LEU A 136 3.17 6.64 13.72
N ILE A 137 4.04 6.90 14.72
CA ILE A 137 4.64 8.22 14.92
C ILE A 137 5.46 8.61 13.68
N GLY A 138 6.23 7.68 13.12
CA GLY A 138 7.00 7.88 11.89
C GLY A 138 6.13 8.33 10.72
N LEU A 139 4.98 7.69 10.49
CA LEU A 139 4.08 8.11 9.39
C LEU A 139 3.46 9.48 9.66
N ILE A 140 3.03 9.77 10.88
CA ILE A 140 2.49 11.10 11.23
C ILE A 140 3.56 12.16 10.96
N GLY A 141 4.79 11.92 11.41
CA GLY A 141 5.94 12.80 11.15
C GLY A 141 6.20 12.98 9.66
N LEU A 142 6.18 11.89 8.88
CA LEU A 142 6.38 11.91 7.43
C LEU A 142 5.28 12.71 6.72
N VAL A 143 4.01 12.53 7.10
CA VAL A 143 2.89 13.28 6.53
C VAL A 143 3.04 14.77 6.83
N VAL A 144 3.33 15.14 8.09
CA VAL A 144 3.55 16.54 8.49
C VAL A 144 4.73 17.15 7.72
N ALA A 145 5.85 16.43 7.61
CA ALA A 145 7.02 16.90 6.85
C ALA A 145 6.71 17.10 5.36
N ASN A 146 5.95 16.19 4.74
CA ASN A 146 5.52 16.33 3.34
C ASN A 146 4.60 17.55 3.15
N VAL A 147 3.68 17.83 4.09
CA VAL A 147 2.83 19.02 4.03
C VAL A 147 3.66 20.30 4.15
N ILE A 148 4.59 20.36 5.11
CA ILE A 148 5.46 21.53 5.30
C ILE A 148 6.31 21.79 4.05
N THR A 149 6.97 20.75 3.53
CA THR A 149 7.83 20.88 2.34
C THR A 149 7.04 21.23 1.08
N TRP A 150 5.81 20.73 0.94
CA TRP A 150 4.89 21.14 -0.11
C TRP A 150 4.51 22.63 -0.02
N VAL A 151 4.16 23.14 1.18
CA VAL A 151 3.87 24.58 1.39
C VAL A 151 5.10 25.45 1.10
N MET A 152 6.29 24.96 1.41
CA MET A 152 7.55 25.65 1.13
C MET A 152 8.02 25.53 -0.32
N GLY A 153 7.36 24.70 -1.15
CA GLY A 153 7.78 24.45 -2.54
C GLY A 153 9.11 23.70 -2.66
N ILE A 154 9.54 22.98 -1.62
CA ILE A 154 10.79 22.21 -1.62
C ILE A 154 10.50 20.71 -1.68
N HIS A 155 11.39 19.96 -2.31
CA HIS A 155 11.23 18.54 -2.58
C HIS A 155 12.48 17.77 -2.16
N PRO A 156 12.78 17.70 -0.85
CA PRO A 156 14.05 17.14 -0.40
C PRO A 156 14.06 15.61 -0.57
N THR A 157 15.02 15.11 -1.35
CA THR A 157 15.20 13.67 -1.64
C THR A 157 15.37 12.81 -0.37
N ILE A 158 15.90 13.39 0.72
CA ILE A 158 16.00 12.70 2.02
C ILE A 158 14.63 12.26 2.56
N LEU A 159 13.54 12.98 2.27
CA LEU A 159 12.20 12.54 2.67
C LEU A 159 11.76 11.30 1.89
N SER A 160 12.17 11.17 0.63
CA SER A 160 11.91 9.97 -0.19
C SER A 160 12.64 8.76 0.38
N TRP A 161 13.90 8.92 0.82
CA TRP A 161 14.65 7.87 1.51
C TRP A 161 14.02 7.45 2.84
N ILE A 162 13.63 8.43 3.68
CA ILE A 162 12.93 8.14 4.94
C ILE A 162 11.60 7.42 4.67
N SER A 163 10.86 7.86 3.66
CA SER A 163 9.61 7.23 3.23
C SER A 163 9.84 5.79 2.78
N ALA A 164 10.84 5.53 1.94
CA ALA A 164 11.17 4.17 1.47
C ALA A 164 11.48 3.23 2.65
N VAL A 165 12.31 3.66 3.61
CA VAL A 165 12.62 2.86 4.81
C VAL A 165 11.38 2.63 5.67
N LEU A 166 10.56 3.67 5.86
CA LEU A 166 9.35 3.58 6.67
C LEU A 166 8.35 2.59 6.07
N PHE A 167 8.08 2.71 4.76
CA PHE A 167 7.13 1.83 4.07
C PHE A 167 7.67 0.41 3.90
N SER A 168 9.00 0.21 3.76
CA SER A 168 9.56 -1.14 3.82
C SER A 168 9.33 -1.80 5.18
N LEU A 169 9.51 -1.05 6.28
CA LEU A 169 9.23 -1.56 7.63
C LEU A 169 7.73 -1.83 7.85
N TYR A 170 6.85 -1.02 7.26
CA TYR A 170 5.41 -1.25 7.26
C TYR A 170 5.02 -2.57 6.60
N ILE A 171 5.57 -2.88 5.42
CA ILE A 171 5.32 -4.15 4.73
C ILE A 171 5.64 -5.33 5.65
N GLY A 172 6.80 -5.32 6.30
CA GLY A 172 7.17 -6.39 7.24
C GLY A 172 6.27 -6.41 8.48
N TYR A 173 5.87 -5.24 9.00
CA TYR A 173 4.98 -5.14 10.16
C TYR A 173 3.57 -5.65 9.88
N ASP A 174 2.98 -5.27 8.75
CA ASP A 174 1.64 -5.70 8.37
C ASP A 174 1.61 -7.16 7.92
N TRP A 175 2.70 -7.68 7.33
CA TRP A 175 2.86 -9.12 7.14
C TRP A 175 2.91 -9.87 8.47
N TYR A 176 3.69 -9.39 9.44
CA TYR A 176 3.72 -9.98 10.78
C TYR A 176 2.31 -10.03 11.37
N ARG A 177 1.55 -8.93 11.33
CA ARG A 177 0.19 -8.92 11.84
C ARG A 177 -0.75 -9.83 11.06
N ALA A 178 -0.59 -9.93 9.74
CA ALA A 178 -1.38 -10.82 8.89
C ALA A 178 -1.24 -12.31 9.27
N GLN A 179 -0.08 -12.70 9.80
CA GLN A 179 0.15 -14.06 10.29
C GLN A 179 -0.37 -14.32 11.71
N ASN A 180 -0.87 -13.29 12.41
CA ASN A 180 -1.36 -13.36 13.78
C ASN A 180 -2.87 -13.10 13.90
N ILE A 181 -3.61 -13.22 12.80
CA ILE A 181 -5.07 -13.09 12.74
C ILE A 181 -5.67 -14.35 12.11
N PRO A 182 -6.95 -14.66 12.35
CA PRO A 182 -7.57 -15.87 11.80
C PRO A 182 -7.47 -15.97 10.28
N PHE A 183 -7.12 -17.14 9.76
CA PHE A 183 -6.95 -17.38 8.33
C PHE A 183 -8.33 -17.56 7.66
N THR A 184 -8.88 -16.45 7.22
CA THR A 184 -10.16 -16.37 6.52
C THR A 184 -10.02 -15.61 5.20
N MET A 185 -10.92 -15.87 4.26
CA MET A 185 -10.92 -15.16 2.97
C MET A 185 -11.09 -13.65 3.15
N ASP A 186 -11.93 -13.23 4.09
CA ASP A 186 -12.20 -11.81 4.39
C ASP A 186 -10.95 -11.13 4.94
N ASN A 187 -10.28 -11.75 5.92
CA ASN A 187 -9.03 -11.24 6.49
C ASN A 187 -7.91 -11.16 5.43
N ALA A 188 -7.82 -12.14 4.52
CA ALA A 188 -6.83 -12.12 3.45
C ALA A 188 -7.00 -10.89 2.56
N VAL A 189 -8.25 -10.58 2.17
CA VAL A 189 -8.56 -9.39 1.36
C VAL A 189 -8.30 -8.10 2.13
N ASP A 190 -8.70 -8.02 3.40
CA ASP A 190 -8.45 -6.83 4.23
C ASP A 190 -6.95 -6.56 4.42
N VAL A 191 -6.15 -7.62 4.62
CA VAL A 191 -4.68 -7.52 4.67
C VAL A 191 -4.09 -7.01 3.36
N CYS A 192 -4.67 -7.38 2.21
CA CYS A 192 -4.21 -6.88 0.91
C CYS A 192 -4.35 -5.38 0.79
N VAL A 193 -5.38 -4.76 1.37
CA VAL A 193 -5.55 -3.31 1.33
C VAL A 193 -4.36 -2.61 2.00
N SER A 194 -3.98 -3.05 3.21
CA SER A 194 -2.85 -2.46 3.95
C SER A 194 -1.53 -2.68 3.21
N LEU A 195 -1.23 -3.93 2.84
CA LEU A 195 0.02 -4.27 2.13
C LEU A 195 0.12 -3.55 0.77
N TYR A 196 -0.98 -3.45 0.02
CA TYR A 196 -1.01 -2.71 -1.24
C TYR A 196 -0.63 -1.25 -1.04
N LEU A 197 -1.21 -0.59 -0.04
CA LEU A 197 -0.91 0.82 0.25
C LEU A 197 0.56 1.01 0.62
N ASP A 198 1.14 0.12 1.43
CA ASP A 198 2.55 0.23 1.80
C ASP A 198 3.49 -0.03 0.62
N ILE A 199 3.19 -1.04 -0.21
CA ILE A 199 3.99 -1.36 -1.41
C ILE A 199 3.92 -0.23 -2.43
N ILE A 200 2.74 0.36 -2.65
CA ILE A 200 2.59 1.51 -3.55
C ILE A 200 3.35 2.74 -3.03
N ASN A 201 3.29 3.03 -1.73
CA ASN A 201 4.04 4.14 -1.17
C ASN A 201 5.56 3.92 -1.23
N LEU A 202 6.02 2.69 -1.03
CA LEU A 202 7.41 2.31 -1.28
C LEU A 202 7.77 2.54 -2.75
N PHE A 203 6.94 2.08 -3.70
CA PHE A 203 7.15 2.30 -5.13
C PHE A 203 7.30 3.78 -5.48
N LEU A 204 6.38 4.64 -5.02
CA LEU A 204 6.46 6.08 -5.26
C LEU A 204 7.73 6.70 -4.64
N SER A 205 8.16 6.20 -3.48
CA SER A 205 9.38 6.68 -2.81
C SER A 205 10.63 6.31 -3.60
N ILE A 206 10.74 5.06 -4.07
CA ILE A 206 11.84 4.59 -4.91
C ILE A 206 11.86 5.30 -6.26
N LEU A 207 10.68 5.42 -6.90
CA LEU A 207 10.55 6.14 -8.17
C LEU A 207 11.07 7.57 -8.06
N ARG A 208 10.74 8.26 -6.97
CA ARG A 208 11.20 9.62 -6.72
C ARG A 208 12.71 9.69 -6.48
N ILE A 209 13.28 8.75 -5.72
CA ILE A 209 14.73 8.66 -5.53
C ILE A 209 15.43 8.51 -6.90
N LEU A 210 14.95 7.58 -7.74
CA LEU A 210 15.54 7.33 -9.06
C LEU A 210 15.30 8.47 -10.07
N SER A 211 14.29 9.30 -9.85
CA SER A 211 14.00 10.47 -10.72
C SER A 211 14.81 11.70 -10.34
N ASP A 212 15.30 11.76 -9.10
CA ASP A 212 16.15 12.84 -8.58
C ASP A 212 17.65 12.57 -8.85
N ASP A 213 18.01 11.34 -9.24
CA ASP A 213 19.37 10.91 -9.65
C ASP A 213 19.67 11.20 -11.13
#